data_AF-A0A953X8I8-F1
#
_entry.id   AF-A0A953X8I8-F1
#
_cell.length_a   1.000
_cell.length_b   1.000
_cell.length_c   1.000
_cell.angle_alpha   90.00
_cell.angle_beta   90.00
_cell.angle_gamma   90.00
#
_symmetry.space_group_name_H-M   'P 1'
#
loop_
_entity.id
_entity.type
_entity.pdbx_description
1 polymer ?
#
loop_
_entity_poly.entity_id
_entity_poly.type
_entity_poly.pdbx_seq_one_letter_code
_entity_poly.pdbx_strand_id
1 'polypeptide(L)' 'MKALAKTKAEPGIWMIEAPAPEIGPQDVLVKIHKTGICGTDVHIYNW' A
#
# COMPACT_ATOMS: atom_id res chain seq x y z
N MET A 1 -10.99 0.74 -3.94
CA MET A 1 -10.16 -0.47 -3.85
C MET A 1 -9.45 -0.45 -2.52
N LYS A 2 -9.43 -1.60 -1.84
CA LYS A 2 -8.78 -1.71 -0.53
C LYS A 2 -7.27 -1.56 -0.67
N ALA A 3 -6.68 -0.68 0.14
CA ALA A 3 -5.25 -0.47 0.22
C ALA A 3 -4.81 -0.30 1.68
N LEU A 4 -3.60 -0.75 2.02
CA LEU A 4 -2.96 -0.46 3.30
C LEU A 4 -2.05 0.77 3.12
N ALA A 5 -2.24 1.80 3.95
CA ALA A 5 -1.49 3.04 3.87
C ALA A 5 -1.14 3.61 5.25
N LYS A 6 0.01 4.29 5.34
CA LYS A 6 0.44 5.07 6.50
C LYS A 6 -0.17 6.47 6.41
N THR A 7 -1.38 6.64 6.95
CA THR A 7 -2.16 7.88 6.85
C THR A 7 -1.95 8.84 8.01
N LYS A 8 -1.25 8.39 9.06
CA LYS A 8 -0.91 9.19 10.24
C LYS A 8 0.57 9.00 10.60
N ALA A 9 1.16 10.04 11.18
CA ALA A 9 2.53 10.02 11.71
C ALA A 9 2.56 9.40 13.12
N GLU A 10 2.07 8.17 13.26
CA GLU A 10 2.10 7.37 14.48
C GLU A 10 2.28 5.88 14.14
N PRO A 11 2.74 5.03 15.08
CA PRO A 11 2.85 3.61 14.85
C PRO A 11 1.53 2.98 14.40
N GLY A 12 1.61 2.13 13.36
CA GLY A 12 0.44 1.52 12.73
C GLY A 12 0.39 1.66 11.22
N ILE A 13 -0.62 1.04 10.62
CA ILE A 13 -1.02 1.16 9.23
C ILE A 13 -2.54 1.01 9.15
N TRP A 14 -3.19 1.63 8.17
CA TRP A 14 -4.65 1.65 8.08
C TRP A 14 -5.13 1.18 6.72
N MET A 15 -6.23 0.41 6.74
CA MET A 15 -6.95 0.05 5.53
C MET A 15 -7.78 1.23 5.07
N ILE A 16 -7.63 1.62 3.81
CA ILE A 16 -8.40 2.69 3.16
C ILE A 16 -9.07 2.17 1.89
N GLU A 17 -10.08 2.90 1.44
CA GLU A 17 -10.59 2.79 0.07
C GLU A 17 -9.90 3.85 -0.80
N ALA A 18 -9.14 3.39 -1.80
CA ALA A 18 -8.48 4.23 -2.80
C ALA A 18 -9.16 4.10 -4.17
N PRO A 19 -9.09 5.10 -5.06
CA PRO A 19 -9.51 4.93 -6.45
C PRO A 19 -8.60 3.93 -7.18
N ALA A 20 -9.05 3.42 -8.32
CA ALA A 20 -8.14 2.70 -9.22
C ALA A 20 -7.12 3.70 -9.79
N PRO A 21 -5.83 3.32 -9.92
CA PRO A 21 -4.81 4.22 -10.43
C PRO A 21 -4.99 4.46 -11.94
N GLU A 22 -4.66 5.68 -12.38
CA GLU A 22 -4.50 6.02 -13.79
C GLU A 22 -3.12 5.54 -14.28
N ILE A 23 -3.02 5.09 -15.52
CA ILE A 23 -1.79 4.54 -16.10
C ILE A 23 -1.33 5.36 -17.31
N GLY A 24 -0.03 5.63 -17.38
CA GLY A 24 0.62 6.25 -18.52
C GLY A 24 1.09 5.22 -19.58
N PRO A 25 1.72 5.69 -20.67
CA PRO A 25 2.14 4.84 -21.78
C PRO A 25 3.18 3.75 -21.43
N GLN A 26 3.90 3.90 -20.31
CA GLN A 26 4.95 2.99 -19.87
C GLN A 26 4.60 2.24 -18.58
N ASP A 27 3.39 2.40 -18.08
CA ASP A 27 2.97 1.79 -16.83
C ASP A 27 2.28 0.45 -17.06
N VAL A 28 2.33 -0.41 -16.05
CA VAL A 28 1.56 -1.65 -16.01
C VAL A 28 0.61 -1.64 -14.82
N LEU A 29 -0.66 -1.95 -15.08
CA LEU A 29 -1.66 -2.12 -14.03
C LEU A 29 -1.63 -3.57 -13.54
N VAL A 30 -1.17 -3.78 -12.30
CA VAL A 30 -1.05 -5.11 -11.70
C VAL A 30 -2.19 -5.38 -10.73
N LYS A 31 -2.91 -6.49 -10.94
CA LYS A 31 -3.91 -7.00 -9.98
C LYS A 31 -3.22 -7.88 -8.94
N ILE A 32 -3.15 -7.40 -7.71
CA ILE A 32 -2.54 -8.15 -6.60
C ILE A 32 -3.49 -9.28 -6.15
N HIS A 33 -2.98 -10.51 -6.16
CA HIS A 33 -3.69 -11.68 -5.63
C HIS A 33 -3.20 -12.11 -4.24
N LYS A 34 -1.88 -11.98 -4.00
CA LYS A 34 -1.21 -12.28 -2.73
C LYS A 34 -0.02 -11.34 -2.58
N THR A 35 0.30 -10.99 -1.33
CA THR A 35 1.50 -10.22 -0.97
C THR A 35 2.06 -10.75 0.35
N GLY A 36 3.34 -10.50 0.61
CA GLY A 36 4.02 -10.84 1.86
C GLY A 36 4.39 -9.58 2.65
N ILE A 37 4.78 -9.77 3.90
CA ILE A 37 5.32 -8.71 4.78
C ILE A 37 6.82 -8.99 4.94
N CYS A 38 7.65 -7.97 4.73
CA CYS A 38 9.10 -8.03 4.91
C CYS A 38 9.57 -7.08 6.03
N GLY A 39 10.87 -7.08 6.34
CA GLY A 39 11.44 -6.24 7.40
C GLY A 39 11.18 -4.74 7.20
N THR A 40 11.20 -4.25 5.96
CA THR A 40 10.90 -2.85 5.64
C THR A 40 9.50 -2.45 6.04
N ASP A 41 8.51 -3.33 5.83
CA ASP A 41 7.12 -3.07 6.23
C ASP A 41 7.00 -2.94 7.76
N VAL A 42 7.76 -3.74 8.51
CA VAL A 42 7.82 -3.68 9.98
C VAL A 42 8.46 -2.37 10.44
N HIS A 43 9.50 -1.89 9.75
CA HIS A 43 10.09 -0.57 10.03
C HIS A 43 9.07 0.56 9.80
N ILE A 44 8.29 0.52 8.72
CA ILE A 44 7.25 1.52 8.43
C ILE A 44 6.12 1.47 9.46
N TYR A 45 5.73 0.26 9.89
CA TYR A 45 4.69 0.08 10.89
C TYR A 45 5.10 0.66 12.25
N ASN A 46 6.33 0.43 12.69
CA ASN A 46 6.83 0.84 14.01
C ASN A 46 7.32 2.30 14.09
N TRP A 47 7.62 2.93 12.95
CA TRP A 47 7.92 4.37 12.86
C TRP A 47 6.73 5.21 13.33
#